data_AF-A0AAU1X1S6-F1
#
_entry.id   AF-A0AAU1X1S6-F1
#
_cell.length_a   1.000
_cell.length_b   1.000
_cell.length_c   1.000
_cell.angle_alpha   90.00
_cell.angle_beta   90.00
_cell.angle_gamma   90.00
#
_symmetry.space_group_name_H-M   'P 1'
#
loop_
_entity.id
_entity.type
_entity.pdbx_description
1 polymer ?
#
loop_
_entity_poly.entity_id
_entity_poly.type
_entity_poly.pdbx_seq_one_letter_code
_entity_poly.pdbx_strand_id
1 'polypeptide(L)'
;MAQQERAIRTRYTVLEAAAEVFASNGYEASTISEIMSLAGVTKGSLYFHFSGKEALAHAVLQHAVIVKPDNPVKMQAVVDLGLLLAYRLPREPLLRGAARLAADQNARPFFGGPWPQWRDVIATLLAEGRSQGEVFEHIDPLETANVLVGAFTGLQLVSTVADGPDSLLLLASDLYRLVLPGIAVPGVLRVLSTGPDRAHHVFDVLGQPGWDLPVTFDNVPGASFPVSSGQVEAPVPPSKR
;
A
#
# COMPACT_ATOMS: atom_id res chain seq x y z
N MET A 1 9.69 -9.67 -28.72
CA MET A 1 9.76 -10.42 -27.46
C MET A 1 10.88 -9.88 -26.56
N ALA A 2 12.16 -10.14 -26.84
CA ALA A 2 13.28 -9.74 -25.96
C ALA A 2 13.43 -8.22 -25.67
N GLN A 3 13.13 -7.35 -26.64
CA GLN A 3 13.21 -5.89 -26.43
C GLN A 3 12.12 -5.36 -25.50
N GLN A 4 10.92 -5.94 -25.57
CA GLN A 4 9.78 -5.56 -24.75
C GLN A 4 9.96 -6.05 -23.31
N GLU A 5 10.45 -7.27 -23.14
CA GLU A 5 10.81 -7.84 -21.84
C GLU A 5 11.91 -7.02 -21.13
N ARG A 6 12.94 -6.60 -21.88
CA ARG A 6 13.98 -5.70 -21.35
C ARG A 6 13.42 -4.34 -20.94
N ALA A 7 12.52 -3.76 -21.73
CA ALA A 7 11.88 -2.48 -21.42
C ALA A 7 10.99 -2.56 -20.17
N ILE A 8 10.25 -3.66 -20.00
CA ILE A 8 9.43 -3.92 -18.80
C ILE A 8 10.33 -4.02 -17.57
N ARG A 9 11.41 -4.81 -17.65
CA ARG A 9 12.36 -4.97 -16.55
C ARG A 9 13.00 -3.64 -16.15
N THR A 10 13.47 -2.85 -17.12
CA THR A 10 14.06 -1.54 -16.84
C THR A 10 13.05 -0.57 -16.23
N ARG A 11 11.81 -0.53 -16.74
CA ARG A 11 10.74 0.28 -16.14
C ARG A 11 10.52 -0.09 -14.67
N TYR A 12 10.51 -1.39 -14.36
CA TYR A 12 10.32 -1.90 -13.00
C TYR A 12 11.49 -1.56 -12.08
N THR A 13 12.74 -1.77 -12.52
CA THR A 13 13.94 -1.37 -11.75
C THR A 13 13.94 0.12 -11.41
N VAL A 14 13.52 0.98 -12.34
CA VAL A 14 13.40 2.42 -12.07
C VAL A 14 12.30 2.70 -11.04
N LEU A 15 11.21 1.95 -11.08
CA LEU A 15 10.09 2.13 -10.16
C LEU A 15 10.44 1.69 -8.72
N GLU A 16 11.13 0.55 -8.57
CA GLU A 16 11.64 0.10 -7.26
C GLU A 16 12.62 1.11 -6.66
N ALA A 17 13.59 1.58 -7.46
CA ALA A 17 14.54 2.60 -7.03
C ALA A 17 13.83 3.90 -6.62
N ALA A 18 12.81 4.32 -7.37
CA ALA A 18 12.00 5.48 -7.01
C ALA A 18 11.30 5.28 -5.65
N ALA A 19 10.71 4.11 -5.43
CA ALA A 19 10.04 3.81 -4.17
C ALA A 19 11.01 3.77 -2.98
N GLU A 20 12.23 3.25 -3.14
CA GLU A 20 13.26 3.28 -2.10
C GLU A 20 13.71 4.71 -1.75
N VAL A 21 13.91 5.53 -2.77
CA VAL A 21 14.31 6.94 -2.61
C VAL A 21 13.18 7.73 -1.93
N PHE A 22 11.92 7.53 -2.33
CA PHE A 22 10.77 8.17 -1.68
C PHE A 22 10.54 7.67 -0.26
N ALA A 23 10.73 6.37 0.00
CA ALA A 23 10.62 5.80 1.34
C ALA A 23 11.61 6.44 2.32
N SER A 24 12.86 6.65 1.85
CA SER A 24 13.93 7.22 2.67
C SER A 24 13.78 8.73 2.88
N ASN A 25 13.53 9.48 1.80
CA ASN A 25 13.70 10.93 1.81
C ASN A 25 12.35 11.69 1.81
N GLY A 26 11.23 11.02 1.52
CA GLY A 26 9.96 11.69 1.22
C GLY A 26 9.96 12.30 -0.19
N TYR A 27 8.82 12.80 -0.67
CA TYR A 27 8.69 13.22 -2.07
C TYR A 27 9.57 14.43 -2.42
N GLU A 28 9.55 15.45 -1.57
CA GLU A 28 10.18 16.75 -1.85
C GLU A 28 11.71 16.64 -1.91
N ALA A 29 12.31 15.98 -0.92
CA ALA A 29 13.76 15.85 -0.82
C ALA A 29 14.35 14.85 -1.83
N SER A 30 13.54 14.02 -2.48
CA SER A 30 13.98 13.10 -3.53
C SER A 30 14.23 13.80 -4.87
N THR A 31 15.26 13.34 -5.57
CA THR A 31 15.64 13.84 -6.91
C THR A 31 15.67 12.75 -7.97
N ILE A 32 15.43 13.12 -9.24
CA ILE A 32 15.56 12.19 -10.37
C ILE A 32 16.99 11.62 -10.46
N SER A 33 18.00 12.42 -10.13
CA SER A 33 19.41 11.99 -10.16
C SER A 33 19.70 10.86 -9.17
N GLU A 34 19.16 10.94 -7.95
CA GLU A 34 19.29 9.86 -6.95
C GLU A 34 18.61 8.58 -7.45
N ILE A 35 17.39 8.70 -8.00
CA ILE A 35 16.65 7.55 -8.54
C ILE A 35 17.42 6.89 -9.69
N MET A 36 17.97 7.69 -10.61
CA MET A 36 18.79 7.17 -11.71
C MET A 36 20.05 6.47 -11.20
N SER A 37 20.72 7.07 -10.21
CA SER A 37 21.93 6.51 -9.60
C SER A 37 21.63 5.16 -8.95
N LEU A 38 20.53 5.06 -8.20
CA LEU A 38 20.12 3.83 -7.54
C LEU A 38 19.66 2.76 -8.55
N ALA A 39 18.90 3.14 -9.57
CA ALA A 39 18.42 2.23 -10.61
C ALA A 39 19.51 1.78 -11.59
N GLY A 40 20.67 2.46 -11.61
CA GLY A 40 21.73 2.20 -12.58
C GLY A 40 21.33 2.50 -14.03
N VAL A 41 20.45 3.49 -14.26
CA VAL A 41 19.94 3.83 -15.60
C VAL A 41 20.40 5.20 -16.08
N THR A 42 20.45 5.38 -17.39
CA THR A 42 20.78 6.68 -18.00
C THR A 42 19.57 7.63 -18.00
N LYS A 43 19.84 8.92 -18.18
CA LYS A 43 18.80 9.95 -18.28
C LYS A 43 17.78 9.62 -19.37
N GLY A 44 18.27 9.29 -20.57
CA GLY A 44 17.40 8.90 -21.70
C GLY A 44 16.56 7.67 -21.40
N SER A 45 17.11 6.67 -20.70
CA SER A 45 16.37 5.46 -20.32
C SER A 45 15.25 5.74 -19.32
N LEU A 46 15.47 6.63 -18.35
CA LEU A 46 14.42 7.00 -17.39
C LEU A 46 13.31 7.78 -18.08
N TYR A 47 13.67 8.82 -18.85
CA TYR A 47 12.68 9.67 -19.53
C TYR A 47 11.91 8.96 -20.65
N PHE A 48 12.44 7.84 -21.15
CA PHE A 48 11.70 6.95 -22.04
C PHE A 48 10.50 6.29 -21.33
N HIS A 49 10.58 6.04 -20.02
CA HIS A 49 9.54 5.37 -19.25
C HIS A 49 8.66 6.32 -18.41
N PHE A 50 9.23 7.42 -17.91
CA PHE A 50 8.55 8.35 -17.01
C PHE A 50 8.88 9.79 -17.36
N SER A 51 7.86 10.64 -17.46
CA SER A 51 8.02 12.06 -17.82
C SER A 51 8.70 12.89 -16.72
N GLY A 52 8.80 12.39 -15.48
CA GLY A 52 9.47 13.07 -14.38
C GLY A 52 9.19 12.45 -13.01
N LYS A 53 9.57 13.18 -11.95
CA LYS A 53 9.44 12.77 -10.54
C LYS A 53 7.97 12.53 -10.16
N GLU A 54 7.07 13.38 -10.63
CA GLU A 54 5.62 13.24 -10.39
C GLU A 54 5.06 11.96 -11.00
N ALA A 55 5.45 11.63 -12.25
CA ALA A 55 5.00 10.40 -12.92
C ALA A 55 5.51 9.14 -12.20
N LEU A 56 6.72 9.20 -11.63
CA LEU A 56 7.26 8.13 -10.79
C LEU A 56 6.46 7.98 -9.50
N ALA A 57 6.16 9.08 -8.81
CA ALA A 57 5.37 9.05 -7.57
C ALA A 57 3.97 8.45 -7.78
N HIS A 58 3.27 8.87 -8.85
CA HIS A 58 1.99 8.27 -9.23
C HIS A 58 2.12 6.77 -9.51
N ALA A 59 3.13 6.36 -10.28
CA ALA A 59 3.33 4.96 -10.61
C ALA A 59 3.63 4.11 -9.36
N VAL A 60 4.40 4.63 -8.40
CA VAL A 60 4.67 3.95 -7.12
C VAL A 60 3.38 3.77 -6.33
N LEU A 61 2.56 4.83 -6.21
CA LEU A 61 1.26 4.76 -5.52
C LEU A 61 0.30 3.76 -6.19
N GLN A 62 0.27 3.69 -7.53
CA GLN A 62 -0.57 2.76 -8.28
C GLN A 62 -0.16 1.29 -8.12
N HIS A 63 1.13 1.01 -7.91
CA HIS A 63 1.63 -0.37 -7.73
C HIS A 63 1.54 -0.86 -6.28
N ALA A 64 1.19 0.01 -5.32
CA ALA A 64 1.02 -0.40 -3.93
C ALA A 64 -0.33 -1.08 -3.72
N VAL A 65 -0.32 -2.37 -4.03
CA VAL A 65 -1.48 -3.23 -3.96
C VAL A 65 -1.63 -3.82 -2.57
N ILE A 66 -2.83 -3.73 -2.02
CA ILE A 66 -3.18 -4.45 -0.81
C ILE A 66 -4.51 -5.18 -1.02
N VAL A 67 -4.47 -6.47 -0.72
CA VAL A 67 -5.60 -7.38 -0.86
C VAL A 67 -6.38 -7.38 0.45
N LYS A 68 -7.69 -7.10 0.40
CA LYS A 68 -8.60 -7.27 1.53
C LYS A 68 -8.71 -8.77 1.83
N PRO A 69 -8.31 -9.26 3.02
CA PRO A 69 -8.51 -10.66 3.38
C PRO A 69 -10.00 -10.99 3.40
N ASP A 70 -10.39 -12.08 2.75
CA ASP A 70 -11.75 -12.60 2.84
C ASP A 70 -11.87 -13.40 4.13
N ASN A 71 -12.58 -12.85 5.11
CA ASN A 71 -12.79 -13.48 6.40
C ASN A 71 -14.27 -13.32 6.82
N PRO A 72 -14.95 -14.40 7.24
CA PRO A 72 -16.32 -14.31 7.72
C PRO A 72 -16.43 -13.46 8.99
N VAL A 73 -15.41 -13.49 9.86
CA VAL A 73 -15.33 -12.61 11.04
C VAL A 73 -14.67 -11.30 10.62
N LYS A 74 -15.45 -10.22 10.58
CA LYS A 74 -15.00 -8.92 10.05
C LYS A 74 -13.97 -8.25 10.93
N MET A 75 -14.05 -8.43 12.24
CA MET A 75 -13.00 -8.00 13.15
C MET A 75 -11.69 -8.75 12.93
N GLN A 76 -11.74 -10.02 12.51
CA GLN A 76 -10.54 -10.73 12.10
C GLN A 76 -10.00 -10.20 10.76
N ALA A 77 -10.86 -9.82 9.81
CA ALA A 77 -10.42 -9.19 8.56
C ALA A 77 -9.67 -7.86 8.80
N VAL A 78 -10.13 -7.05 9.78
CA VAL A 78 -9.44 -5.80 10.17
C VAL A 78 -8.04 -6.09 10.72
N VAL A 79 -7.91 -7.10 11.59
CA VAL A 79 -6.63 -7.53 12.17
C VAL A 79 -5.72 -8.12 11.09
N ASP A 80 -6.24 -9.04 10.28
CA ASP A 80 -5.51 -9.70 9.19
C ASP A 80 -4.94 -8.67 8.22
N LEU A 81 -5.72 -7.64 7.87
CA LEU A 81 -5.30 -6.58 6.95
C LEU A 81 -4.13 -5.77 7.51
N GLY A 82 -4.19 -5.34 8.79
CA GLY A 82 -3.10 -4.57 9.38
C GLY A 82 -1.86 -5.40 9.66
N LEU A 83 -2.00 -6.64 10.12
CA LEU A 83 -0.85 -7.53 10.35
C LEU A 83 -0.18 -7.92 9.03
N LEU A 84 -0.96 -8.20 7.98
CA LEU A 84 -0.43 -8.45 6.63
C LEU A 84 0.32 -7.22 6.11
N LEU A 85 -0.23 -6.02 6.31
CA LEU A 85 0.42 -4.78 5.91
C LEU A 85 1.75 -4.56 6.66
N ALA A 86 1.74 -4.78 7.97
CA ALA A 86 2.94 -4.67 8.81
C ALA A 86 4.03 -5.68 8.42
N TYR A 87 3.64 -6.87 7.97
CA TYR A 87 4.55 -7.89 7.46
C TYR A 87 5.15 -7.52 6.10
N ARG A 88 4.34 -7.00 5.17
CA ARG A 88 4.75 -6.69 3.78
C ARG A 88 5.55 -5.40 3.66
N LEU A 89 5.24 -4.36 4.44
CA LEU A 89 5.87 -3.03 4.34
C LEU A 89 7.42 -3.06 4.44
N PRO A 90 8.03 -3.80 5.39
CA PRO A 90 9.48 -3.93 5.46
C PRO A 90 10.07 -4.77 4.33
N ARG A 91 9.28 -5.56 3.61
CA ARG A 91 9.75 -6.53 2.61
C ARG A 91 9.57 -6.07 1.16
N GLU A 92 8.67 -5.12 0.92
CA GLU A 92 8.30 -4.66 -0.41
C GLU A 92 8.61 -3.18 -0.62
N PRO A 93 9.65 -2.83 -1.41
CA PRO A 93 10.07 -1.44 -1.63
C PRO A 93 8.95 -0.53 -2.14
N LEU A 94 8.18 -1.01 -3.12
CA LEU A 94 7.05 -0.28 -3.72
C LEU A 94 6.00 0.07 -2.67
N LEU A 95 5.61 -0.91 -1.84
CA LEU A 95 4.62 -0.70 -0.80
C LEU A 95 5.11 0.29 0.26
N ARG A 96 6.40 0.20 0.65
CA ARG A 96 7.03 1.13 1.59
C ARG A 96 7.06 2.55 1.06
N GLY A 97 7.50 2.73 -0.18
CA GLY A 97 7.55 4.03 -0.85
C GLY A 97 6.17 4.66 -0.98
N ALA A 98 5.17 3.89 -1.40
CA ALA A 98 3.80 4.37 -1.51
C ALA A 98 3.19 4.74 -0.15
N ALA A 99 3.42 3.95 0.89
CA ALA A 99 2.95 4.27 2.23
C ALA A 99 3.61 5.55 2.77
N ARG A 100 4.91 5.77 2.49
CA ARG A 100 5.61 7.00 2.83
C ARG A 100 5.05 8.22 2.08
N LEU A 101 4.83 8.10 0.77
CA LEU A 101 4.21 9.14 -0.06
C LEU A 101 2.79 9.47 0.41
N ALA A 102 2.00 8.44 0.75
CA ALA A 102 0.65 8.60 1.28
C ALA A 102 0.63 9.21 2.69
N ALA A 103 1.71 9.10 3.47
CA ALA A 103 1.85 9.72 4.78
C ALA A 103 2.39 11.16 4.71
N ASP A 104 3.06 11.54 3.61
CA ASP A 104 3.66 12.86 3.43
C ASP A 104 2.59 13.94 3.21
N GLN A 105 2.46 14.85 4.18
CA GLN A 105 1.46 15.92 4.16
C GLN A 105 1.63 16.88 2.98
N ASN A 106 2.86 17.04 2.49
CA ASN A 106 3.14 17.90 1.34
C ASN A 106 2.80 17.19 0.02
N ALA A 107 2.95 15.87 -0.03
CA ALA A 107 2.65 15.07 -1.23
C ALA A 107 1.15 14.76 -1.37
N ARG A 108 0.43 14.59 -0.25
CA ARG A 108 -1.00 14.24 -0.19
C ARG A 108 -1.92 15.09 -1.08
N PRO A 109 -1.83 16.44 -1.12
CA PRO A 109 -2.71 17.25 -1.95
C PRO A 109 -2.52 17.05 -3.45
N PHE A 110 -1.32 16.65 -3.88
CA PHE A 110 -0.96 16.56 -5.30
C PHE A 110 -1.21 15.17 -5.87
N PHE A 111 -0.88 14.13 -5.12
CA PHE A 111 -0.97 12.74 -5.59
C PHE A 111 -2.20 12.02 -5.08
N GLY A 112 -2.94 12.64 -4.15
CA GLY A 112 -3.85 11.91 -3.29
C GLY A 112 -3.09 10.80 -2.57
N GLY A 113 -3.78 9.72 -2.28
CA GLY A 113 -3.16 8.49 -1.83
C GLY A 113 -4.25 7.49 -1.52
N PRO A 114 -3.89 6.23 -1.28
CA PRO A 114 -4.86 5.26 -0.81
C PRO A 114 -5.36 5.60 0.59
N TRP A 115 -4.92 6.68 1.24
CA TRP A 115 -5.32 7.08 2.58
C TRP A 115 -6.85 7.17 2.82
N PRO A 116 -7.65 7.84 1.97
CA PRO A 116 -9.10 7.80 2.09
C PRO A 116 -9.64 6.39 1.85
N GLN A 117 -9.05 5.64 0.90
CA GLN A 117 -9.44 4.27 0.59
C GLN A 117 -9.15 3.30 1.74
N TRP A 118 -8.03 3.44 2.46
CA TRP A 118 -7.63 2.68 3.64
C TRP A 118 -8.66 2.84 4.75
N ARG A 119 -8.99 4.11 5.04
CA ARG A 119 -10.05 4.45 5.97
C ARG A 119 -11.37 3.80 5.55
N ASP A 120 -11.75 3.91 4.28
CA ASP A 120 -13.04 3.42 3.80
C ASP A 120 -13.15 1.89 3.84
N VAL A 121 -12.05 1.17 3.54
CA VAL A 121 -11.99 -0.29 3.68
C VAL A 121 -12.17 -0.72 5.13
N ILE A 122 -11.46 -0.10 6.07
CA ILE A 122 -11.57 -0.41 7.49
C ILE A 122 -12.95 -0.03 8.03
N ALA A 123 -13.49 1.14 7.64
CA ALA A 123 -14.83 1.58 8.04
C ALA A 123 -15.91 0.62 7.52
N THR A 124 -15.77 0.12 6.29
CA THR A 124 -16.69 -0.87 5.72
C THR A 124 -16.65 -2.18 6.51
N LEU A 125 -15.45 -2.69 6.83
CA LEU A 125 -15.31 -3.89 7.65
C LEU A 125 -15.90 -3.73 9.05
N LEU A 126 -15.69 -2.57 9.69
CA LEU A 126 -16.26 -2.26 10.99
C LEU A 126 -17.79 -2.16 10.94
N ALA A 127 -18.35 -1.56 9.89
CA ALA A 127 -19.79 -1.48 9.69
C ALA A 127 -20.42 -2.88 9.44
N GLU A 128 -19.78 -3.71 8.62
CA GLU A 128 -20.16 -5.11 8.41
C GLU A 128 -20.11 -5.88 9.75
N GLY A 129 -19.01 -5.77 10.49
CA GLY A 129 -18.85 -6.42 11.79
C GLY A 129 -19.90 -5.97 12.82
N ARG A 130 -20.24 -4.67 12.83
CA ARG A 130 -21.33 -4.15 13.66
C ARG A 130 -22.68 -4.77 13.29
N SER A 131 -22.98 -4.89 12.01
CA SER A 131 -24.23 -5.55 11.55
C SER A 131 -24.31 -7.03 11.92
N GLN A 132 -23.15 -7.69 12.11
CA GLN A 132 -23.04 -9.09 12.52
C GLN A 132 -22.96 -9.28 14.05
N GLY A 133 -23.02 -8.18 14.81
CA GLY A 133 -22.91 -8.22 16.28
C GLY A 133 -21.49 -8.46 16.80
N GLU A 134 -20.46 -8.23 15.97
CA GLU A 134 -19.05 -8.37 16.36
C GLU A 134 -18.48 -7.14 17.08
N VAL A 135 -19.05 -5.97 16.79
CA VAL A 135 -18.59 -4.65 17.25
C VAL A 135 -19.62 -4.06 18.20
N PHE A 136 -19.18 -3.34 19.23
CA PHE A 136 -20.09 -2.64 20.14
C PHE A 136 -20.95 -1.59 19.42
N GLU A 137 -22.21 -1.43 19.84
CA GLU A 137 -23.17 -0.52 19.20
C GLU A 137 -22.77 0.96 19.26
N HIS A 138 -22.08 1.38 20.31
CA HIS A 138 -21.65 2.77 20.48
C HIS A 138 -20.46 3.16 19.58
N ILE A 139 -19.86 2.19 18.89
CA ILE A 139 -18.70 2.43 18.03
C ILE A 139 -19.17 2.98 16.69
N ASP A 140 -18.65 4.16 16.34
CA ASP A 140 -18.76 4.71 14.99
C ASP A 140 -17.67 4.09 14.09
N PRO A 141 -18.05 3.42 12.98
CA PRO A 141 -17.08 2.77 12.09
C PRO A 141 -16.07 3.72 11.45
N LEU A 142 -16.49 4.94 11.08
CA LEU A 142 -15.64 5.88 10.37
C LEU A 142 -14.63 6.55 11.31
N GLU A 143 -15.09 6.98 12.49
CA GLU A 143 -14.22 7.55 13.53
C GLU A 143 -13.18 6.51 13.98
N THR A 144 -13.61 5.27 14.20
CA THR A 144 -12.72 4.17 14.61
C THR A 144 -11.72 3.82 13.51
N ALA A 145 -12.14 3.80 12.25
CA ALA A 145 -11.24 3.61 11.12
C ALA A 145 -10.17 4.70 11.03
N ASN A 146 -10.53 5.97 11.26
CA ASN A 146 -9.57 7.07 11.30
C ASN A 146 -8.51 6.87 12.38
N VAL A 147 -8.93 6.45 13.58
CA VAL A 147 -8.01 6.18 14.70
C VAL A 147 -7.09 5.01 14.39
N LEU A 148 -7.62 3.89 13.88
CA LEU A 148 -6.83 2.70 13.57
C LEU A 148 -5.80 2.97 12.46
N VAL A 149 -6.19 3.63 11.37
CA VAL A 149 -5.28 4.01 10.27
C VAL A 149 -4.22 5.00 10.75
N GLY A 150 -4.62 5.99 11.56
CA GLY A 150 -3.71 6.96 12.15
C GLY A 150 -2.68 6.32 13.08
N ALA A 151 -3.14 5.44 13.99
CA ALA A 151 -2.27 4.69 14.90
C ALA A 151 -1.28 3.82 14.14
N PHE A 152 -1.75 3.04 13.15
CA PHE A 152 -0.89 2.19 12.32
C PHE A 152 0.18 3.01 11.59
N THR A 153 -0.20 4.16 11.04
CA THR A 153 0.75 5.05 10.36
C THR A 153 1.78 5.63 11.32
N GLY A 154 1.36 5.99 12.54
CA GLY A 154 2.28 6.38 13.60
C GLY A 154 3.30 5.29 13.91
N LEU A 155 2.84 4.03 14.03
CA LEU A 155 3.74 2.88 14.21
C LEU A 155 4.69 2.72 13.04
N GLN A 156 4.22 2.83 11.80
CA GLN A 156 5.06 2.76 10.60
C GLN A 156 6.15 3.84 10.59
N LEU A 157 5.82 5.07 10.98
CA LEU A 157 6.76 6.19 10.98
C LEU A 157 7.81 6.07 12.10
N VAL A 158 7.45 5.48 13.23
CA VAL A 158 8.37 5.28 14.38
C VAL A 158 9.16 3.98 14.24
N SER A 159 8.61 2.95 13.62
CA SER A 159 9.32 1.69 13.37
C SER A 159 10.46 1.93 12.39
N THR A 160 11.68 1.56 12.77
CA THR A 160 12.82 1.66 11.87
C THR A 160 13.28 0.28 11.42
N VAL A 161 13.92 0.22 10.25
CA VAL A 161 14.55 -1.03 9.76
C VAL A 161 15.64 -1.52 10.73
N ALA A 162 16.22 -0.61 11.55
CA ALA A 162 17.21 -0.95 12.57
C ALA A 162 16.63 -1.80 13.72
N ASP A 163 15.31 -1.76 13.94
CA ASP A 163 14.62 -2.52 14.99
C ASP A 163 14.34 -3.98 14.58
N GLY A 164 14.74 -4.38 13.37
CA GLY A 164 14.55 -5.72 12.83
C GLY A 164 13.34 -5.84 11.89
N PRO A 165 13.32 -6.88 11.03
CA PRO A 165 12.35 -7.00 9.93
C PRO A 165 10.89 -7.16 10.38
N ASP A 166 10.66 -7.51 11.64
CA ASP A 166 9.33 -7.76 12.22
C ASP A 166 8.93 -6.73 13.29
N SER A 167 9.72 -5.65 13.48
CA SER A 167 9.42 -4.62 14.49
C SER A 167 8.02 -4.01 14.30
N LEU A 168 7.69 -3.60 13.07
CA LEU A 168 6.36 -3.07 12.75
C LEU A 168 5.24 -4.09 12.99
N LEU A 169 5.51 -5.37 12.72
CA LEU A 169 4.55 -6.46 12.93
C LEU A 169 4.24 -6.67 14.42
N LEU A 170 5.27 -6.62 15.27
CA LEU A 170 5.10 -6.71 16.72
C LEU A 170 4.30 -5.52 17.27
N LEU A 171 4.65 -4.30 16.84
CA LEU A 171 3.93 -3.09 17.24
C LEU A 171 2.46 -3.11 16.79
N ALA A 172 2.17 -3.60 15.57
CA ALA A 172 0.81 -3.74 15.08
C ALA A 172 0.01 -4.77 15.89
N SER A 173 0.63 -5.90 16.23
CA SER A 173 0.03 -6.91 17.14
C SER A 173 -0.34 -6.29 18.48
N ASP A 174 0.58 -5.51 19.07
CA ASP A 174 0.34 -4.87 20.38
C ASP A 174 -0.74 -3.78 20.31
N LEU A 175 -0.79 -2.99 19.23
CA LEU A 175 -1.88 -2.06 18.97
C LEU A 175 -3.22 -2.78 18.99
N TYR A 176 -3.37 -3.88 18.23
CA TYR A 176 -4.62 -4.63 18.18
C TYR A 176 -5.00 -5.22 19.54
N ARG A 177 -4.06 -5.80 20.28
CA ARG A 177 -4.33 -6.30 21.65
C ARG A 177 -4.86 -5.22 22.59
N LEU A 178 -4.36 -3.98 22.44
CA LEU A 178 -4.76 -2.86 23.30
C LEU A 178 -6.13 -2.27 22.91
N VAL A 179 -6.40 -2.11 21.61
CA VAL A 179 -7.59 -1.37 21.15
C VAL A 179 -8.83 -2.26 20.96
N LEU A 180 -8.65 -3.53 20.59
CA LEU A 180 -9.78 -4.42 20.28
C LEU A 180 -10.74 -4.63 21.46
N PRO A 181 -10.31 -4.72 22.74
CA PRO A 181 -11.24 -4.82 23.87
C PRO A 181 -12.22 -3.64 24.00
N GLY A 182 -11.87 -2.47 23.45
CA GLY A 182 -12.75 -1.30 23.40
C GLY A 182 -13.67 -1.27 22.18
N ILE A 183 -13.48 -2.16 21.19
CA ILE A 183 -14.17 -2.12 19.89
C ILE A 183 -15.05 -3.37 19.70
N ALA A 184 -14.48 -4.56 19.89
CA ALA A 184 -15.13 -5.83 19.63
C ALA A 184 -15.83 -6.38 20.89
N VAL A 185 -16.95 -7.06 20.68
CA VAL A 185 -17.71 -7.68 21.78
C VAL A 185 -16.94 -8.85 22.41
N PRO A 186 -17.14 -9.16 23.71
CA PRO A 186 -16.35 -10.17 24.42
C PRO A 186 -16.36 -11.58 23.79
N GLY A 187 -17.46 -11.97 23.15
CA GLY A 187 -17.57 -13.25 22.45
C GLY A 187 -16.62 -13.36 21.26
N VAL A 188 -16.47 -12.26 20.51
CA VAL A 188 -15.59 -12.20 19.33
C VAL A 188 -14.13 -12.12 19.73
N LEU A 189 -13.79 -11.36 20.78
CA LEU A 189 -12.40 -11.24 21.25
C LEU A 189 -11.70 -12.58 21.50
N ARG A 190 -12.45 -13.62 21.91
CA ARG A 190 -11.91 -14.95 22.19
C ARG A 190 -11.48 -15.72 20.94
N VAL A 191 -12.04 -15.39 19.78
CA VAL A 191 -11.71 -16.05 18.51
C VAL A 191 -10.74 -15.25 17.66
N LEU A 192 -10.46 -14.00 18.04
CA LEU A 192 -9.50 -13.15 17.32
C LEU A 192 -8.07 -13.63 17.53
N SER A 193 -7.34 -13.74 16.43
CA SER A 193 -5.91 -14.05 16.39
C SER A 193 -5.15 -12.77 16.03
N THR A 194 -4.44 -12.20 17.00
CA THR A 194 -3.66 -10.96 16.81
C THR A 194 -2.15 -11.21 16.88
N GLY A 195 -1.72 -12.46 17.05
CA GLY A 195 -0.30 -12.82 17.14
C GLY A 195 0.44 -12.56 15.83
N PRO A 196 1.76 -12.28 15.88
CA PRO A 196 2.55 -11.99 14.69
C PRO A 196 2.59 -13.17 13.69
N ASP A 197 2.48 -14.40 14.17
CA ASP A 197 2.38 -15.63 13.36
C ASP A 197 1.16 -15.63 12.42
N ARG A 198 0.10 -14.89 12.78
CA ARG A 198 -1.10 -14.75 11.95
C ARG A 198 -0.78 -14.13 10.60
N ALA A 199 0.13 -13.15 10.53
CA ALA A 199 0.46 -12.49 9.28
C ALA A 199 1.06 -13.46 8.26
N HIS A 200 1.89 -14.39 8.71
CA HIS A 200 2.52 -15.40 7.85
C HIS A 200 1.45 -16.32 7.25
N HIS A 201 0.54 -16.82 8.09
CA HIS A 201 -0.58 -17.65 7.63
C HIS A 201 -1.46 -16.91 6.60
N VAL A 202 -1.81 -15.65 6.86
CA VAL A 202 -2.62 -14.85 5.91
C VAL A 202 -1.86 -14.63 4.60
N PHE A 203 -0.56 -14.34 4.65
CA PHE A 203 0.27 -14.17 3.47
C PHE A 203 0.38 -15.45 2.64
N ASP A 204 0.56 -16.61 3.29
CA ASP A 204 0.64 -17.92 2.64
C ASP A 204 -0.68 -18.29 1.95
N VAL A 205 -1.82 -18.02 2.59
CA VAL A 205 -3.16 -18.32 2.05
C VAL A 205 -3.52 -17.43 0.86
N LEU A 206 -3.17 -16.15 0.91
CA LEU A 206 -3.43 -15.22 -0.20
C LEU A 206 -2.52 -15.48 -1.41
N GLY A 207 -1.41 -16.18 -1.20
CA GLY A 207 -0.34 -16.32 -2.18
C GLY A 207 0.41 -15.01 -2.39
N GLN A 208 1.63 -15.07 -2.92
CA GLN A 208 2.29 -13.84 -3.36
C GLN A 208 1.45 -13.24 -4.49
N PRO A 209 1.04 -11.96 -4.42
CA PRO A 209 0.45 -11.31 -5.57
C PRO A 209 1.46 -11.42 -6.72
N GLY A 210 1.12 -12.22 -7.73
CA GLY A 210 1.96 -12.39 -8.89
C GLY A 210 2.22 -11.03 -9.52
N TRP A 211 3.47 -10.81 -9.94
CA TRP A 211 3.96 -9.62 -10.65
C TRP A 211 3.14 -9.26 -11.91
N ASP A 212 2.26 -10.16 -12.35
CA ASP A 212 1.43 -10.09 -13.56
C ASP A 212 -0.03 -9.65 -13.34
N LEU A 213 -0.47 -9.37 -12.11
CA LEU A 213 -1.85 -8.91 -11.88
C LEU A 213 -1.93 -7.38 -11.90
N PRO A 214 -2.73 -6.76 -12.79
CA PRO A 214 -3.16 -5.39 -12.58
C PRO A 214 -4.15 -5.41 -11.42
N VAL A 215 -3.68 -5.19 -10.20
CA VAL A 215 -4.57 -5.18 -9.04
C VAL A 215 -5.05 -3.75 -8.83
N THR A 216 -6.20 -3.48 -9.39
CA THR A 216 -6.86 -2.17 -9.34
C THR A 216 -7.71 -2.05 -8.07
N PHE A 217 -7.94 -0.81 -7.64
CA PHE A 217 -8.95 -0.43 -6.65
C PHE A 217 -10.40 -0.58 -7.20
N ASP A 218 -10.61 -1.29 -8.31
CA ASP A 218 -11.83 -1.25 -9.13
C ASP A 218 -13.07 -1.86 -8.48
N ASN A 219 -12.99 -2.37 -7.25
CA ASN A 219 -14.15 -2.90 -6.52
C ASN A 219 -14.61 -2.05 -5.33
N VAL A 220 -14.19 -0.78 -5.22
CA VAL A 220 -14.83 0.19 -4.31
C VAL A 220 -15.71 1.14 -5.13
N PRO A 221 -17.04 1.11 -4.99
CA PRO A 221 -17.93 2.05 -5.67
C PRO A 221 -17.53 3.50 -5.33
N GLY A 222 -17.10 4.27 -6.34
CA GLY A 222 -16.75 5.70 -6.19
C GLY A 222 -15.26 6.05 -6.24
N ALA A 223 -14.35 5.08 -6.35
CA ALA A 223 -12.91 5.33 -6.49
C ALA A 223 -12.50 5.64 -7.94
N SER A 224 -12.88 6.83 -8.45
CA SER A 224 -12.40 7.32 -9.74
C SER A 224 -11.05 8.03 -9.56
N PHE A 225 -9.93 7.37 -9.87
CA PHE A 225 -8.72 8.11 -10.20
C PHE A 225 -8.89 8.71 -11.60
N PRO A 226 -8.48 9.97 -11.85
CA PRO A 226 -8.51 10.52 -13.19
C PRO A 226 -7.55 9.72 -14.07
N VAL A 227 -8.10 8.82 -14.88
CA VAL A 227 -7.40 8.22 -15.99
C VAL A 227 -7.15 9.38 -16.96
N SER A 228 -5.92 9.88 -17.00
CA SER A 228 -5.50 10.75 -18.10
C SER A 228 -5.58 9.92 -19.38
N SER A 229 -6.68 10.08 -20.11
CA SER A 229 -6.93 9.51 -21.42
C SER A 229 -6.01 10.19 -22.43
N GLY A 230 -4.72 9.85 -22.38
CA GLY A 230 -3.77 10.07 -23.46
C GLY A 230 -3.57 8.75 -24.19
N GLN A 231 -4.38 8.50 -25.22
CA GLN A 231 -4.16 7.40 -26.15
C GLN A 231 -2.72 7.49 -26.68
N VAL A 232 -1.90 6.48 -26.39
CA VAL A 232 -0.61 6.28 -27.04
C VAL A 232 -0.90 5.75 -28.44
N GLU A 233 -1.10 6.65 -29.40
CA GLU A 233 -0.95 6.31 -30.81
C GLU A 233 0.52 5.94 -31.06
N ALA A 234 0.75 4.69 -31.47
CA ALA A 234 2.07 4.21 -31.83
C ALA A 234 2.59 4.97 -33.08
N PRO A 235 3.85 5.44 -33.09
CA PRO A 235 4.37 6.14 -34.26
C PRO A 235 4.56 5.17 -35.44
N VAL A 236 3.93 5.51 -36.57
CA VAL A 236 4.12 4.84 -37.86
C VAL A 236 5.56 5.08 -38.34
N PRO A 237 6.34 4.03 -38.67
CA PRO A 237 7.72 4.19 -39.14
C PRO A 237 7.76 4.84 -40.54
N PRO A 238 8.75 5.70 -40.84
CA PRO A 238 8.85 6.36 -42.13
C PRO A 238 9.15 5.35 -43.24
N SER A 239 8.39 5.43 -44.33
CA SER A 239 8.64 4.65 -45.54
C SER A 239 9.94 5.10 -46.19
N LYS A 240 10.89 4.16 -46.33
CA LYS A 240 12.07 4.37 -47.17
C LYS A 240 11.64 4.51 -48.62
N ARG A 241 11.87 5.68 -49.21
CA ARG A 241 12.18 5.87 -50.64
C ARG A 241 13.19 7.00 -50.77
#